data_AF-A0A970P3R6-F1
#
_entry.id   AF-A0A970P3R6-F1
#
_cell.length_a   1.000
_cell.length_b   1.000
_cell.length_c   1.000
_cell.angle_alpha   90.00
_cell.angle_beta   90.00
_cell.angle_gamma   90.00
#
_symmetry.space_group_name_H-M   'P 1'
#
loop_
_entity.id
_entity.type
_entity.pdbx_description
1 polymer ?
#
loop_
_entity_poly.entity_id
_entity_poly.type
_entity_poly.pdbx_seq_one_letter_code
_entity_poly.pdbx_strand_id
1 'polypeptide(L)'
;MNLKTMNFQVINLIRLVVILSFISGLSFAQTNNPHLNPPKIIRNPASESNYNSESRKFTGISSMAVTREGRLWAVWYAGITPSEDPNNYVVVSTSADKGVTWEEVLAIDPDGPGPVRAYDPEVWTDPDGKLWIFWAQHIQPVKATN
;
A
#
# COMPACT_ATOMS: atom_id res chain seq x y z
N MET A 1 34.07 -15.37 -47.19
CA MET A 1 34.76 -15.82 -45.96
C MET A 1 34.15 -17.17 -45.57
N ASN A 2 34.93 -18.24 -45.65
CA ASN A 2 34.44 -19.63 -45.73
C ASN A 2 34.36 -20.25 -44.32
N LEU A 3 33.18 -20.67 -43.87
CA LEU A 3 32.87 -21.10 -42.50
C LEU A 3 33.31 -22.54 -42.15
N LYS A 4 34.37 -23.05 -42.79
CA LYS A 4 34.96 -24.38 -42.53
C LYS A 4 36.38 -24.13 -42.02
N THR A 5 36.67 -23.95 -40.73
CA THR A 5 36.61 -24.98 -39.68
C THR A 5 36.84 -24.23 -38.36
N MET A 6 35.81 -24.00 -37.55
CA MET A 6 36.03 -23.47 -36.20
C MET A 6 36.62 -24.57 -35.32
N ASN A 7 37.72 -24.27 -34.63
CA ASN A 7 38.38 -25.18 -33.70
C ASN A 7 37.38 -25.61 -32.60
N PHE A 8 37.35 -26.91 -32.27
CA PHE A 8 36.48 -27.49 -31.26
C PHE A 8 36.56 -26.76 -29.90
N GLN A 9 37.74 -26.24 -29.56
CA GLN A 9 37.96 -25.41 -28.37
C GLN A 9 37.17 -24.09 -28.41
N VAL A 10 37.08 -23.46 -29.59
CA VAL A 10 36.34 -22.21 -29.80
C VAL A 10 34.82 -22.46 -29.71
N ILE A 11 34.34 -23.60 -30.23
CA ILE A 11 32.93 -23.98 -30.13
C ILE A 11 32.53 -24.24 -28.67
N ASN A 12 33.38 -24.92 -27.90
CA ASN A 12 33.13 -25.18 -26.48
C ASN A 12 33.18 -23.90 -25.64
N LEU A 13 34.10 -22.98 -25.95
CA LEU A 13 34.17 -21.68 -25.29
C LEU A 13 32.91 -20.85 -25.55
N ILE A 14 32.41 -20.79 -26.79
CA ILE A 14 31.17 -20.09 -27.12
C ILE A 14 29.98 -20.72 -26.39
N ARG A 15 29.87 -22.05 -26.34
CA ARG A 15 28.81 -22.74 -25.58
C ARG A 15 28.87 -22.42 -24.10
N LEU A 16 30.06 -22.40 -23.51
CA LEU A 16 30.25 -22.06 -22.10
C LEU A 16 29.86 -20.60 -21.82
N VAL A 17 30.25 -19.65 -22.68
CA VAL A 17 29.87 -18.23 -22.57
C VAL A 17 28.35 -18.06 -22.71
N VAL A 18 27.71 -18.76 -23.63
CA VAL A 18 26.25 -18.75 -23.79
C VAL A 18 25.56 -19.32 -22.55
N ILE A 19 26.00 -20.48 -22.05
CA ILE A 19 25.43 -21.09 -20.82
C ILE A 19 25.64 -20.17 -19.62
N LEU A 20 26.83 -19.59 -19.44
CA LEU A 20 27.10 -18.63 -18.37
C LEU A 20 26.25 -17.36 -18.51
N SER A 21 25.96 -16.90 -19.72
CA SER A 21 25.09 -15.73 -19.96
C SER A 21 23.63 -16.00 -19.56
N PHE A 22 23.15 -17.24 -19.69
CA PHE A 22 21.83 -17.66 -19.22
C PHE A 22 21.80 -17.88 -17.69
N ILE A 23 22.91 -18.29 -17.07
CA ILE A 23 23.02 -18.46 -15.61
C ILE A 23 23.25 -17.10 -14.91
N SER A 24 23.88 -16.13 -15.57
CA SER A 24 24.06 -14.75 -15.08
C SER A 24 22.80 -13.89 -15.20
N GLY A 25 21.67 -14.45 -15.63
CA GLY A 25 20.34 -13.87 -15.43
C GLY A 25 20.09 -13.75 -13.93
N LEU A 26 20.50 -12.61 -13.38
CA LEU A 26 20.49 -12.21 -11.99
C LEU A 26 19.26 -12.77 -11.25
N SER A 27 19.50 -13.72 -10.34
CA SER A 27 18.60 -13.90 -9.20
C SER A 27 18.69 -12.65 -8.33
N PHE A 28 17.91 -11.63 -8.69
CA PHE A 28 17.55 -10.62 -7.73
C PHE A 28 16.59 -11.29 -6.74
N ALA A 29 17.09 -11.64 -5.57
CA ALA A 29 16.19 -11.73 -4.42
C ALA A 29 15.43 -10.40 -4.36
N GLN A 30 14.10 -10.43 -4.19
CA GLN A 30 13.30 -9.21 -4.01
C GLN A 30 13.76 -8.50 -2.72
N THR A 31 14.78 -7.64 -2.83
CA THR A 31 15.25 -6.81 -1.73
C THR A 31 14.33 -5.61 -1.50
N ASN A 32 13.45 -5.32 -2.46
CA ASN A 32 12.45 -4.27 -2.34
C ASN A 32 11.24 -4.80 -1.56
N ASN A 33 11.12 -4.36 -0.30
CA ASN A 33 9.98 -4.65 0.57
C ASN A 33 9.12 -3.38 0.72
N PRO A 34 8.32 -3.00 -0.30
CA PRO A 34 7.59 -1.73 -0.28
C PRO A 34 6.60 -1.63 0.90
N HIS A 35 6.09 -2.77 1.39
CA HIS A 35 5.22 -2.82 2.56
C HIS A 35 5.91 -2.44 3.88
N LEU A 36 7.24 -2.33 3.91
CA LEU A 36 8.00 -1.84 5.07
C LEU A 36 8.25 -0.33 4.99
N ASN A 37 7.97 0.31 3.84
CA ASN A 37 8.07 1.76 3.75
C ASN A 37 6.99 2.41 4.64
N PRO A 38 7.33 3.52 5.33
CA PRO A 38 6.32 4.24 6.09
C PRO A 38 5.25 4.77 5.14
N PRO A 39 3.97 4.75 5.53
CA PRO A 39 2.92 5.28 4.68
C PRO A 39 3.03 6.80 4.56
N LYS A 40 2.46 7.32 3.47
CA LYS A 40 2.21 8.74 3.34
C LYS A 40 1.02 9.12 4.21
N ILE A 41 1.22 10.15 5.03
CA ILE A 41 0.16 10.78 5.82
C ILE A 41 -0.33 12.00 5.05
N ILE A 42 -1.50 11.90 4.42
CA ILE A 42 -2.18 13.00 3.75
C ILE A 42 -3.02 13.75 4.79
N ARG A 43 -2.71 15.03 5.00
CA ARG A 43 -3.52 15.94 5.83
C ARG A 43 -4.58 16.60 4.96
N ASN A 44 -5.76 16.87 5.52
CA ASN A 44 -6.89 17.46 4.78
C ASN A 44 -7.21 16.67 3.48
N PRO A 45 -7.55 15.37 3.59
CA PRO A 45 -7.83 14.50 2.44
C PRO A 45 -8.90 15.05 1.49
N ALA A 46 -9.82 15.87 1.98
CA ALA A 46 -10.84 16.53 1.16
C ALA A 46 -10.27 17.42 0.04
N SER A 47 -9.04 17.95 0.20
CA SER A 47 -8.38 18.78 -0.82
C SER A 47 -7.70 17.99 -1.95
N GLU A 48 -7.64 16.67 -1.84
CA GLU A 48 -6.92 15.81 -2.77
C GLU A 48 -7.91 14.94 -3.56
N SER A 49 -7.78 14.91 -4.89
CA SER A 49 -8.76 14.25 -5.76
C SER A 49 -8.94 12.75 -5.49
N ASN A 50 -7.89 12.07 -5.03
CA ASN A 50 -7.89 10.62 -4.78
C ASN A 50 -8.35 10.24 -3.36
N TYR A 51 -8.49 11.22 -2.46
CA TYR A 51 -8.78 10.95 -1.04
C TYR A 51 -10.06 11.62 -0.53
N ASN A 52 -10.61 12.60 -1.26
CA ASN A 52 -11.90 13.19 -0.93
C ASN A 52 -13.01 12.12 -0.93
N SER A 53 -14.07 12.39 -0.17
CA SER A 53 -15.17 11.44 0.00
C SER A 53 -15.93 11.13 -1.30
N GLU A 54 -15.96 12.06 -2.26
CA GLU A 54 -16.71 11.90 -3.52
C GLU A 54 -16.04 10.95 -4.52
N SER A 55 -14.71 10.79 -4.44
CA SER A 55 -13.97 9.88 -5.33
C SER A 55 -13.95 8.42 -4.87
N ARG A 56 -14.44 8.14 -3.65
CA ARG A 56 -14.47 6.79 -3.09
C ARG A 56 -15.49 5.92 -3.80
N LYS A 57 -15.08 4.69 -4.09
CA LYS A 57 -15.96 3.65 -4.61
C LYS A 57 -16.11 2.48 -3.66
N PHE A 58 -15.30 2.43 -2.61
CA PHE A 58 -15.33 1.42 -1.57
C PHE A 58 -15.00 2.02 -0.20
N THR A 59 -15.65 1.49 0.83
CA THR A 59 -15.38 1.76 2.25
C THR A 59 -15.69 0.51 3.07
N GLY A 60 -14.95 0.28 4.15
CA GLY A 60 -15.22 -0.85 5.03
C GLY A 60 -14.39 -0.84 6.31
N ILE A 61 -14.82 -1.72 7.24
CA ILE A 61 -14.14 -2.12 8.47
C ILE A 61 -13.77 -0.90 9.30
N SER A 62 -14.74 -0.44 10.08
CA SER A 62 -14.58 0.73 10.93
C SER A 62 -14.23 0.38 12.37
N SER A 63 -13.55 1.31 13.03
CA SER A 63 -13.31 1.31 14.46
C SER A 63 -13.56 2.72 15.01
N MET A 64 -13.93 2.83 16.29
CA MET A 64 -14.27 4.12 16.92
C MET A 64 -13.78 4.17 18.36
N ALA A 65 -13.25 5.33 18.74
CA ALA A 65 -12.87 5.66 20.11
C ALA A 65 -13.42 7.02 20.52
N VAL A 66 -13.60 7.20 21.84
CA VAL A 66 -13.96 8.47 22.44
C VAL A 66 -12.78 8.95 23.27
N THR A 67 -12.31 10.16 22.99
CA THR A 67 -11.25 10.80 23.78
C THR A 67 -11.83 11.58 24.95
N ARG A 68 -10.97 12.07 25.86
CA ARG A 68 -11.41 12.96 26.95
C ARG A 68 -12.19 14.14 26.38
N GLU A 69 -13.13 14.67 27.17
CA GLU A 69 -14.05 15.73 26.77
C GLU A 69 -15.09 15.33 25.70
N GLY A 70 -15.14 14.06 25.31
CA GLY A 70 -16.23 13.51 24.50
C GLY A 70 -16.06 13.64 22.99
N ARG A 71 -14.87 14.01 22.51
CA ARG A 71 -14.57 14.02 21.07
C ARG A 71 -14.53 12.60 20.52
N LEU A 72 -15.28 12.38 19.45
CA LEU A 72 -15.36 11.11 18.73
C LEU A 72 -14.22 11.03 17.70
N TRP A 73 -13.68 9.83 17.54
CA TRP A 73 -12.71 9.48 16.51
C TRP A 73 -13.14 8.19 15.84
N ALA A 74 -13.20 8.20 14.52
CA ALA A 74 -13.51 7.03 13.72
C ALA A 74 -12.43 6.80 12.69
N VAL A 75 -12.13 5.54 12.43
CA VAL A 75 -11.26 5.10 11.34
C VAL A 75 -11.99 4.06 10.50
N TRP A 76 -11.70 4.01 9.22
CA TRP A 76 -12.15 2.98 8.27
C TRP A 76 -11.17 2.94 7.11
N TYR A 77 -11.15 1.85 6.33
CA TYR A 77 -10.43 1.89 5.06
C TYR A 77 -11.37 2.27 3.91
N ALA A 78 -10.81 2.90 2.89
CA ALA A 78 -11.52 3.31 1.69
C ALA A 78 -10.63 3.12 0.45
N GLY A 79 -11.23 3.18 -0.73
CA GLY A 79 -10.52 3.04 -2.00
C GLY A 79 -11.21 3.76 -3.15
N ILE A 80 -10.42 4.12 -4.17
CA ILE A 80 -10.89 4.74 -5.43
C ILE A 80 -11.49 3.73 -6.42
N THR A 81 -11.43 2.44 -6.07
CA THR A 81 -11.95 1.30 -6.83
C THR A 81 -13.14 0.66 -6.12
N PRO A 82 -14.03 -0.07 -6.84
CA PRO A 82 -15.31 -0.53 -6.28
C PRO A 82 -15.21 -1.66 -5.25
N SER A 83 -14.02 -2.17 -4.96
CA SER A 83 -13.81 -3.31 -4.08
C SER A 83 -12.51 -3.17 -3.32
N GLU A 84 -12.37 -4.01 -2.30
CA GLU A 84 -11.11 -4.20 -1.60
C GLU A 84 -9.98 -4.62 -2.57
N ASP A 85 -8.99 -3.74 -2.75
CA ASP A 85 -7.86 -3.96 -3.66
C ASP A 85 -6.59 -3.20 -3.21
N PRO A 86 -5.50 -3.16 -4.02
CA PRO A 86 -4.27 -2.46 -3.65
C PRO A 86 -4.43 -0.96 -3.36
N ASN A 87 -5.46 -0.29 -3.89
CA ASN A 87 -5.68 1.16 -3.72
C ASN A 87 -6.32 1.52 -2.35
N ASN A 88 -6.41 0.57 -1.42
CA ASN A 88 -6.99 0.82 -0.12
C ASN A 88 -6.06 1.66 0.76
N TYR A 89 -6.61 2.73 1.33
CA TYR A 89 -6.00 3.60 2.33
C TYR A 89 -6.90 3.70 3.57
N VAL A 90 -6.34 4.12 4.71
CA VAL A 90 -7.11 4.34 5.95
C VAL A 90 -7.49 5.80 6.08
N VAL A 91 -8.74 6.08 6.44
CA VAL A 91 -9.24 7.42 6.75
C VAL A 91 -9.31 7.58 8.26
N VAL A 92 -8.97 8.77 8.74
CA VAL A 92 -9.17 9.19 10.14
C VAL A 92 -10.13 10.37 10.16
N SER A 93 -11.21 10.23 10.90
CA SER A 93 -12.23 11.26 11.05
C SER A 93 -12.52 11.56 12.51
N THR A 94 -12.94 12.78 12.80
CA THR A 94 -13.30 13.22 14.14
C THR A 94 -14.56 14.05 14.14
N SER A 95 -15.27 14.02 15.28
CA SER A 95 -16.41 14.88 15.57
C SER A 95 -16.26 15.52 16.95
N ALA A 96 -16.48 16.83 17.01
CA ALA A 96 -16.46 17.63 18.24
C ALA A 96 -17.85 17.83 18.86
N ASP A 97 -18.91 17.50 18.13
CA ASP A 97 -20.29 17.89 18.43
C ASP A 97 -21.21 16.66 18.57
N LYS A 98 -20.66 15.59 19.16
CA LYS A 98 -21.38 14.32 19.43
C LYS A 98 -21.89 13.64 18.15
N GLY A 99 -21.15 13.78 17.06
CA GLY A 99 -21.42 13.10 15.80
C GLY A 99 -22.38 13.85 14.87
N VAL A 100 -22.70 15.12 15.14
CA VAL A 100 -23.55 15.95 14.27
C VAL A 100 -22.79 16.34 13.01
N THR A 101 -21.52 16.75 13.15
CA THR A 101 -20.60 17.01 12.04
C THR A 101 -19.34 16.18 12.19
N TRP A 102 -18.77 15.82 11.05
CA TRP A 102 -17.55 15.01 10.95
C TRP A 102 -16.57 15.67 10.00
N GLU A 103 -15.29 15.64 10.37
CA GLU A 103 -14.19 16.08 9.55
C GLU A 103 -13.23 14.92 9.33
N GLU A 104 -12.88 14.63 8.08
CA GLU A 104 -11.80 13.71 7.75
C GLU A 104 -10.48 14.45 7.82
N VAL A 105 -9.69 14.17 8.85
CA VAL A 105 -8.48 14.93 9.17
C VAL A 105 -7.23 14.34 8.54
N LEU A 106 -7.21 13.02 8.30
CA LEU A 106 -6.08 12.30 7.70
C LEU A 106 -6.54 11.21 6.74
N ALA A 107 -5.72 10.95 5.72
CA ALA A 107 -5.65 9.67 5.03
C ALA A 107 -4.25 9.07 5.18
N ILE A 108 -4.17 7.77 5.43
CA ILE A 108 -2.94 7.00 5.62
C ILE A 108 -2.85 6.02 4.44
N ASP A 109 -1.94 6.30 3.52
CA ASP A 109 -1.80 5.57 2.27
C ASP A 109 -0.37 5.04 2.14
N PRO A 110 -0.16 3.71 2.12
CA PRO A 110 1.18 3.14 2.08
C PRO A 110 1.93 3.41 0.77
N ASP A 111 1.27 3.42 -0.39
CA ASP A 111 1.97 3.58 -1.66
C ASP A 111 1.15 4.11 -2.85
N GLY A 112 -0.08 4.59 -2.63
CA GLY A 112 -0.94 5.16 -3.67
C GLY A 112 -1.41 4.10 -4.67
N PRO A 113 -1.06 4.22 -5.97
CA PRO A 113 -1.43 3.22 -6.99
C PRO A 113 -0.50 2.00 -6.98
N GLY A 114 0.35 1.84 -5.96
CA GLY A 114 1.27 0.74 -5.85
C GLY A 114 0.60 -0.56 -5.38
N PRO A 115 1.39 -1.62 -5.14
CA PRO A 115 0.86 -2.92 -4.74
C PRO A 115 0.59 -3.04 -3.24
N VAL A 116 0.91 -2.06 -2.40
CA VAL A 116 0.74 -2.12 -0.95
C VAL A 116 -0.57 -1.46 -0.58
N ARG A 117 -1.38 -2.14 0.23
CA ARG A 117 -2.64 -1.60 0.76
C ARG A 117 -2.60 -1.44 2.27
N ALA A 118 -3.34 -0.47 2.78
CA ALA A 118 -3.68 -0.39 4.21
C ALA A 118 -5.08 -0.95 4.47
N TYR A 119 -5.26 -1.64 5.59
CA TYR A 119 -6.50 -2.32 5.93
C TYR A 119 -6.60 -2.63 7.42
N ASP A 120 -7.79 -3.09 7.84
CA ASP A 120 -8.17 -3.41 9.21
C ASP A 120 -7.71 -2.35 10.24
N PRO A 121 -8.11 -1.07 10.07
CA PRO A 121 -7.71 -0.04 10.99
C PRO A 121 -8.42 -0.18 12.33
N GLU A 122 -7.70 0.12 13.40
CA GLU A 122 -8.20 0.16 14.77
C GLU A 122 -7.83 1.47 15.43
N VAL A 123 -8.75 2.04 16.22
CA VAL A 123 -8.49 3.25 17.00
C VAL A 123 -8.70 2.97 18.48
N TRP A 124 -7.75 3.38 19.30
CA TRP A 124 -7.74 3.11 20.74
C TRP A 124 -7.27 4.32 21.53
N THR A 125 -7.90 4.59 22.66
CA THR A 125 -7.43 5.59 23.62
C THR A 125 -6.75 4.87 24.78
N ASP A 126 -5.47 5.20 25.03
CA ASP A 126 -4.73 4.60 26.15
C ASP A 126 -5.17 5.15 27.51
N PRO A 127 -4.73 4.54 28.64
CA PRO A 127 -5.10 5.02 29.98
C PRO A 127 -4.69 6.47 30.28
N ASP A 128 -3.63 6.96 29.63
CA ASP A 128 -3.15 8.34 29.76
C ASP A 128 -3.93 9.32 28.87
N GLY A 129 -4.88 8.82 28.08
CA GLY A 129 -5.78 9.61 27.23
C GLY A 129 -5.22 9.93 25.85
N LYS A 130 -4.10 9.31 25.46
CA LYS A 130 -3.55 9.47 24.11
C LYS A 130 -4.31 8.59 23.12
N LEU A 131 -4.61 9.17 21.96
CA LEU A 131 -5.22 8.43 20.85
C LEU A 131 -4.13 7.70 20.05
N TRP A 132 -4.39 6.42 19.78
CA TRP A 132 -3.58 5.55 18.94
C TRP A 132 -4.41 5.07 17.76
N ILE A 133 -3.77 5.02 16.59
CA ILE A 133 -4.35 4.52 15.36
C ILE A 133 -3.42 3.44 14.84
N PHE A 134 -3.97 2.26 14.61
CA PHE A 134 -3.29 1.10 14.09
C PHE A 134 -3.92 0.69 12.77
N TRP A 135 -3.14 0.05 11.91
CA TRP A 135 -3.59 -0.58 10.68
C TRP A 135 -2.62 -1.70 10.32
N ALA A 136 -3.07 -2.62 9.47
CA ALA A 136 -2.20 -3.55 8.78
C ALA A 136 -1.86 -3.00 7.38
N GLN A 137 -0.65 -3.29 6.88
CA GLN A 137 -0.30 -3.05 5.48
C GLN A 137 0.49 -4.21 4.90
N HIS A 138 0.17 -4.62 3.68
CA HIS A 138 0.85 -5.73 2.99
C HIS A 138 0.79 -5.55 1.46
N ILE A 139 1.65 -6.29 0.76
CA ILE A 139 1.62 -6.38 -0.70
C ILE A 139 0.40 -7.20 -1.13
N GLN A 140 -0.56 -6.56 -1.79
CA GLN A 140 -1.60 -7.23 -2.55
C GLN A 140 -1.25 -7.13 -4.03
N PRO A 141 -0.88 -8.24 -4.70
CA PRO A 141 -0.71 -8.23 -6.14
C PRO A 141 -2.02 -7.84 -6.82
N VAL A 142 -1.96 -6.92 -7.79
CA VAL A 142 -3.08 -6.70 -8.70
C VAL A 142 -3.39 -8.05 -9.35
N LYS A 143 -4.61 -8.56 -9.16
CA LYS A 143 -5.02 -9.79 -9.84
C LYS A 143 -4.84 -9.56 -11.34
N ALA A 144 -4.04 -10.40 -12.00
CA ALA A 144 -3.98 -10.40 -13.46
C ALA A 144 -5.41 -10.59 -13.97
N THR A 145 -5.93 -9.58 -14.66
CA THR A 145 -7.22 -9.67 -15.34
C THR A 145 -7.06 -10.68 -16.47
N ASN A 146 -7.81 -11.78 -16.41
CA ASN A 146 -7.98 -12.70 -17.54
C ASN A 146 -8.75 -12.04 -18.67
#